data_AF-A0A535DU87-F1
#
_entry.id   AF-A0A535DU87-F1
#
_cell.length_a   1.000
_cell.length_b   1.000
_cell.length_c   1.000
_cell.angle_alpha   90.00
_cell.angle_beta   90.00
_cell.angle_gamma   90.00
#
_symmetry.space_group_name_H-M   'P 1'
#
loop_
_entity.id
_entity.type
_entity.pdbx_description
1 polymer ?
#
loop_
_entity_poly.entity_id
_entity_poly.type
_entity_poly.pdbx_seq_one_letter_code
_entity_poly.pdbx_strand_id
1 'polypeptide(L)'
;MSLLAGLIAGLLIAAIYVLAGHLRIETPQIVLSGNSTLALATASVLVPLAILWGWTWVSDRWSGRSGPRLLLFNLGLVVATAAAFPLDAVVTASAPDRIVFDPRISVNAVDGVLWVLPVVAIAGILYWLFGSGKLPVGGPMLAIAYLVGLPLGLVFPPAAMGAVAGTAAGHAWREPGARALIVVLVIFLMLVAAVELPLAAATVNGFLK
;
A
#
# COMPACT_ATOMS: atom_id res chain seq x y z
N MET A 1 14.64 16.34 2.45
CA MET A 1 13.99 15.61 3.57
C MET A 1 12.84 14.74 3.10
N SER A 2 11.83 15.25 2.37
CA SER A 2 10.70 14.42 1.92
C SER A 2 11.08 13.25 1.02
N LEU A 3 12.02 13.44 0.07
CA LEU A 3 12.56 12.36 -0.76
C LEU A 3 13.19 11.24 0.10
N LEU A 4 14.04 11.62 1.05
CA LEU A 4 14.72 10.68 1.95
C LEU A 4 13.72 9.92 2.83
N ALA A 5 12.69 10.59 3.35
CA ALA A 5 11.62 9.94 4.11
C ALA A 5 10.86 8.92 3.26
N GLY A 6 10.56 9.26 2.01
CA GLY A 6 9.97 8.33 1.04
C GLY A 6 10.86 7.13 0.75
N LEU A 7 12.16 7.37 0.52
CA LEU A 7 13.15 6.30 0.30
C LEU A 7 13.24 5.35 1.50
N ILE A 8 13.34 5.88 2.72
CA ILE A 8 13.40 5.07 3.94
C ILE A 8 12.13 4.23 4.10
N ALA A 9 10.96 4.84 3.95
CA ALA A 9 9.69 4.11 4.03
C ALA A 9 9.62 3.01 2.96
N GLY A 10 9.98 3.31 1.72
CA GLY A 10 9.96 2.33 0.64
C GLY A 10 10.97 1.19 0.82
N LEU A 11 12.17 1.48 1.36
CA LEU A 11 13.17 0.46 1.66
C LEU A 11 12.72 -0.47 2.78
N LEU A 12 12.07 0.07 3.82
CA LEU A 12 11.49 -0.74 4.89
C LEU A 12 10.38 -1.65 4.34
N ILE A 13 9.49 -1.12 3.49
CA ILE A 13 8.44 -1.91 2.85
C ILE A 13 9.05 -3.01 1.98
N ALA A 14 10.06 -2.69 1.17
CA ALA A 14 10.74 -3.66 0.33
C ALA A 14 11.41 -4.77 1.15
N ALA A 15 12.08 -4.41 2.26
CA ALA A 15 12.70 -5.38 3.15
C ALA A 15 11.68 -6.32 3.81
N ILE A 16 10.58 -5.77 4.35
CA ILE A 16 9.52 -6.58 4.98
C ILE A 16 8.82 -7.43 3.93
N TYR A 17 8.62 -6.92 2.71
CA TYR A 17 8.04 -7.68 1.60
C TYR A 17 8.87 -8.93 1.28
N VAL A 18 10.17 -8.75 1.04
CA VAL A 18 11.09 -9.86 0.73
C VAL A 18 11.15 -10.84 1.91
N LEU A 19 11.23 -10.32 3.14
CA LEU A 19 11.24 -11.13 4.35
C LEU A 19 9.95 -11.93 4.51
N ALA A 20 8.78 -11.33 4.25
CA ALA A 20 7.48 -12.00 4.30
C ALA A 20 7.35 -13.10 3.24
N GLY A 21 7.96 -12.94 2.07
CA GLY A 21 8.05 -13.99 1.06
C GLY A 21 8.96 -15.15 1.48
N HIS A 22 10.06 -14.85 2.18
CA HIS A 22 11.16 -15.80 2.37
C HIS A 22 11.37 -16.31 3.81
N LEU A 23 10.59 -15.80 4.77
CA LEU A 23 10.65 -16.20 6.18
C LEU A 23 10.41 -17.69 6.33
N ARG A 24 11.21 -18.37 7.13
CA ARG A 24 10.91 -19.75 7.54
C ARG A 24 11.30 -19.90 9.00
N ILE A 25 10.30 -20.11 9.84
CA ILE A 25 10.46 -20.38 11.26
C ILE A 25 9.92 -21.78 11.48
N GLU A 26 10.84 -22.71 11.75
CA GLU A 26 10.50 -24.08 12.09
C GLU A 26 10.85 -24.31 13.55
N THR A 27 9.80 -24.43 14.36
CA THR A 27 9.91 -24.91 15.74
C THR A 27 9.12 -26.21 15.83
N PRO A 28 9.39 -27.08 16.81
CA PRO A 28 8.67 -28.35 16.98
C PRO A 28 7.14 -28.20 17.09
N GLN A 29 6.65 -26.99 17.39
CA GLN A 29 5.24 -26.67 17.63
C GLN A 29 4.62 -25.79 16.53
N ILE A 30 5.43 -25.06 15.75
CA ILE A 30 4.96 -24.05 14.79
C ILE A 30 5.83 -24.11 13.54
N VAL A 31 5.19 -24.31 12.38
CA VAL A 31 5.78 -24.12 11.05
C VAL A 31 5.19 -22.84 10.47
N LEU A 32 6.00 -21.78 10.41
CA LEU A 32 5.65 -20.54 9.73
C LEU A 32 6.51 -20.42 8.47
N SER A 33 5.90 -20.51 7.30
CA SER A 33 6.56 -20.32 6.01
C SER A 33 6.02 -19.09 5.32
N GLY A 34 6.93 -18.23 4.89
CA GLY A 34 6.66 -17.11 4.00
C GLY A 34 6.05 -17.60 2.70
N ASN A 35 5.23 -16.74 2.10
CA ASN A 35 4.55 -17.01 0.84
C ASN A 35 4.20 -15.69 0.13
N SER A 36 3.78 -15.80 -1.12
CA SER A 36 3.41 -14.65 -1.95
C SER A 36 2.22 -13.88 -1.40
N THR A 37 1.27 -14.57 -0.76
CA THR A 37 0.11 -13.93 -0.12
C THR A 37 0.53 -13.02 1.03
N LEU A 38 1.47 -13.44 1.87
CA LEU A 38 1.99 -12.67 3.00
C LEU A 38 2.83 -11.48 2.53
N ALA A 39 3.61 -11.67 1.46
CA ALA A 39 4.36 -10.59 0.81
C ALA A 39 3.39 -9.54 0.22
N LEU A 40 2.36 -9.95 -0.51
CA LEU A 40 1.33 -9.06 -1.05
C LEU A 40 0.51 -8.35 0.04
N ALA A 41 0.17 -9.06 1.13
CA ALA A 41 -0.48 -8.47 2.30
C ALA A 41 0.39 -7.36 2.93
N THR A 42 1.70 -7.58 2.98
CA THR A 42 2.65 -6.57 3.48
C THR A 42 2.62 -5.30 2.63
N ALA A 43 2.73 -5.42 1.30
CA ALA A 43 2.72 -4.26 0.42
C ALA A 43 1.37 -3.52 0.43
N SER A 44 0.26 -4.28 0.42
CA SER A 44 -1.09 -3.72 0.43
C SER A 44 -1.43 -2.95 1.70
N VAL A 45 -0.88 -3.35 2.85
CA VAL A 45 -1.08 -2.63 4.12
C VAL A 45 -0.08 -1.48 4.29
N LEU A 46 1.21 -1.72 4.03
CA LEU A 46 2.25 -0.75 4.40
C LEU A 46 2.34 0.44 3.44
N VAL A 47 2.07 0.26 2.13
CA VAL A 47 2.12 1.37 1.17
C VAL A 47 1.07 2.45 1.49
N PRO A 48 -0.21 2.11 1.74
CA PRO A 48 -1.23 3.10 2.13
C PRO A 48 -0.89 3.80 3.46
N LEU A 49 -0.33 3.08 4.42
CA LEU A 49 0.10 3.66 5.70
C LEU A 49 1.28 4.62 5.52
N ALA A 50 2.26 4.27 4.68
CA ALA A 50 3.37 5.15 4.36
C ALA A 50 2.90 6.44 3.66
N ILE A 51 1.94 6.34 2.73
CA ILE A 51 1.32 7.50 2.09
C ILE A 51 0.56 8.34 3.12
N LEU A 52 -0.32 7.74 3.92
CA LEU A 52 -1.06 8.42 4.99
C LEU A 52 -0.12 9.19 5.90
N TRP A 53 0.88 8.51 6.46
CA TRP A 53 1.81 9.08 7.42
C TRP A 53 2.72 10.14 6.79
N GLY A 54 3.30 9.83 5.62
CA GLY A 54 4.20 10.73 4.92
C GLY A 54 3.49 12.01 4.46
N TRP A 55 2.28 11.90 3.93
CA TRP A 55 1.54 13.05 3.40
C TRP A 55 1.01 13.93 4.51
N THR A 56 0.49 13.34 5.59
CA THR A 56 0.10 14.12 6.78
C THR A 56 1.31 14.84 7.37
N TRP A 57 2.46 14.18 7.55
CA TRP A 57 3.69 14.84 8.03
C TRP A 57 4.16 15.98 7.11
N VAL A 58 4.18 15.75 5.79
CA VAL A 58 4.56 16.77 4.79
C VAL A 58 3.53 17.93 4.76
N SER A 59 2.26 17.67 5.01
CA SER A 59 1.23 18.72 4.96
C SER A 59 1.13 19.51 6.25
N ASP A 60 1.31 18.87 7.41
CA ASP A 60 1.37 19.50 8.73
C ASP A 60 2.50 20.53 8.78
N ARG A 61 3.70 20.15 8.32
CA ARG A 61 4.89 20.99 8.43
C ARG A 61 4.98 22.12 7.39
N TRP A 62 4.15 22.10 6.35
CA TRP A 62 4.10 23.13 5.31
C TRP A 62 2.70 23.74 5.12
N SER A 63 1.82 23.58 6.11
CA SER A 63 0.48 24.18 6.17
C SER A 63 -0.33 23.99 4.86
N GLY A 64 -0.25 22.79 4.28
CA GLY A 64 -0.94 22.44 3.03
C GLY A 64 -0.29 22.93 1.73
N ARG A 65 0.79 23.71 1.77
CA ARG A 65 1.58 24.13 0.57
C ARG A 65 2.66 23.10 0.23
N SER A 66 2.24 21.84 0.11
CA SER A 66 3.14 20.68 0.11
C SER A 66 3.36 20.02 -1.24
N GLY A 67 2.74 20.48 -2.33
CA GLY A 67 2.73 19.82 -3.65
C GLY A 67 4.07 19.23 -4.11
N PRO A 68 5.14 20.04 -4.29
CA PRO A 68 6.46 19.52 -4.70
C PRO A 68 7.07 18.52 -3.72
N ARG A 69 6.77 18.65 -2.42
CA ARG A 69 7.31 17.79 -1.36
C ARG A 69 6.60 16.44 -1.29
N LEU A 70 5.30 16.42 -1.53
CA LEU A 70 4.52 15.19 -1.70
C LEU A 70 5.02 14.41 -2.92
N LEU A 71 5.28 15.11 -4.03
CA LEU A 71 5.87 14.49 -5.23
C LEU A 71 7.24 13.88 -4.93
N LEU A 72 8.12 14.60 -4.23
CA LEU A 72 9.43 14.06 -3.82
C LEU A 72 9.31 12.87 -2.87
N PHE A 73 8.38 12.89 -1.91
CA PHE A 73 8.12 11.75 -1.04
C PHE A 73 7.67 10.53 -1.85
N ASN A 74 6.72 10.70 -2.77
CA ASN A 74 6.23 9.63 -3.61
C ASN A 74 7.30 9.08 -4.54
N LEU A 75 8.15 9.93 -5.11
CA LEU A 75 9.26 9.50 -5.95
C LEU A 75 10.22 8.61 -5.15
N GLY A 76 10.56 9.01 -3.93
CA GLY A 76 11.37 8.18 -3.03
C GLY A 76 10.69 6.87 -2.70
N LEU A 77 9.40 6.90 -2.36
CA LEU A 77 8.61 5.73 -2.04
C LEU A 77 8.59 4.74 -3.20
N VAL A 78 8.19 5.17 -4.40
CA VAL A 78 8.10 4.34 -5.61
C VAL A 78 9.44 3.71 -5.96
N VAL A 79 10.50 4.51 -6.02
CA VAL A 79 11.85 4.03 -6.38
C VAL A 79 12.34 2.99 -5.36
N ALA A 80 12.15 3.25 -4.06
CA ALA A 80 12.61 2.33 -3.03
C ALA A 80 11.75 1.07 -2.92
N THR A 81 10.42 1.16 -3.06
CA THR A 81 9.57 -0.04 -3.10
C THR A 81 9.86 -0.92 -4.30
N ALA A 82 10.25 -0.33 -5.44
CA ALA A 82 10.66 -1.09 -6.62
C ALA A 82 11.96 -1.87 -6.39
N ALA A 83 12.77 -1.51 -5.40
CA ALA A 83 13.95 -2.30 -5.03
C ALA A 83 13.61 -3.68 -4.44
N ALA A 84 12.35 -3.93 -4.03
CA ALA A 84 11.91 -5.24 -3.59
C ALA A 84 12.14 -6.32 -4.65
N PHE A 85 11.94 -6.01 -5.94
CA PHE A 85 12.04 -6.96 -7.05
C PHE A 85 13.47 -7.47 -7.30
N PRO A 86 14.50 -6.61 -7.45
CA PRO A 86 15.88 -7.08 -7.58
C PRO A 86 16.37 -7.75 -6.29
N LEU A 87 15.93 -7.31 -5.10
CA LEU A 87 16.27 -7.97 -3.84
C LEU A 87 15.70 -9.39 -3.80
N ASP A 88 14.44 -9.56 -4.17
CA ASP A 88 13.75 -10.85 -4.23
C ASP A 88 14.42 -11.81 -5.23
N ALA A 89 14.82 -11.30 -6.40
CA ALA A 89 15.55 -12.07 -7.39
C ALA A 89 16.90 -12.60 -6.87
N VAL A 90 17.64 -11.78 -6.12
CA VAL A 90 18.91 -12.18 -5.49
C VAL A 90 18.69 -13.23 -4.40
N VAL A 91 17.67 -13.05 -3.56
CA VAL A 91 17.34 -14.02 -2.50
C VAL A 91 16.89 -15.35 -3.10
N THR A 92 16.05 -15.34 -4.12
CA THR A 92 15.57 -16.53 -4.83
C THR A 92 16.72 -17.27 -5.52
N ALA A 93 17.64 -16.55 -6.19
CA ALA A 93 18.82 -17.16 -6.80
C ALA A 93 19.73 -17.85 -5.79
N SER A 94 19.72 -17.40 -4.53
CA SER A 94 20.51 -17.98 -3.44
C SER A 94 19.82 -19.17 -2.75
N ALA A 95 18.53 -19.42 -3.05
CA ALA A 95 17.71 -20.50 -2.49
C ALA A 95 16.68 -21.01 -3.53
N PRO A 96 17.12 -21.76 -4.56
CA PRO A 96 16.32 -22.06 -5.77
C PRO A 96 15.09 -22.96 -5.53
N ASP A 97 15.05 -23.67 -4.40
CA ASP A 97 13.92 -24.43 -3.88
C ASP A 97 12.78 -23.54 -3.33
N ARG A 98 12.96 -22.22 -3.32
CA ARG A 98 12.05 -21.22 -2.73
C ARG A 98 11.45 -20.29 -3.76
N ILE A 99 10.82 -20.84 -4.80
CA ILE A 99 10.09 -20.03 -5.78
C ILE A 99 8.81 -19.50 -5.12
N VAL A 100 8.85 -18.25 -4.66
CA VAL A 100 7.68 -17.56 -4.07
C VAL A 100 6.82 -16.92 -5.17
N PHE A 101 7.36 -16.67 -6.36
CA PHE A 101 6.70 -15.87 -7.39
C PHE A 101 5.99 -16.67 -8.50
N ASP A 102 4.72 -16.33 -8.72
CA ASP A 102 3.93 -16.73 -9.89
C ASP A 102 4.57 -16.12 -11.16
N PRO A 103 4.94 -16.92 -12.18
CA PRO A 103 5.49 -16.46 -13.46
C PRO A 103 4.62 -15.43 -14.21
N ARG A 104 3.37 -15.22 -13.80
CA ARG A 104 2.44 -14.22 -14.36
C ARG A 104 2.67 -12.80 -13.84
N ILE A 105 3.46 -12.62 -12.79
CA ILE A 105 3.88 -11.33 -12.26
C ILE A 105 5.33 -11.14 -12.70
N SER A 106 5.53 -10.29 -13.71
CA SER A 106 6.82 -10.11 -14.37
C SER A 106 7.92 -9.68 -13.37
N VAL A 107 9.11 -10.23 -13.58
CA VAL A 107 10.27 -10.23 -12.65
C VAL A 107 11.06 -8.91 -12.71
N ASN A 108 10.46 -7.79 -13.12
CA ASN A 108 11.22 -6.59 -13.43
C ASN A 108 10.89 -5.40 -12.51
N ALA A 109 11.92 -4.60 -12.24
CA ALA A 109 11.86 -3.20 -11.75
C ALA A 109 10.56 -2.43 -12.11
N VAL A 110 10.22 -2.58 -13.39
CA VAL A 110 9.13 -1.91 -14.08
C VAL A 110 7.76 -2.31 -13.52
N ASP A 111 7.55 -3.58 -13.16
CA ASP A 111 6.26 -4.08 -12.69
C ASP A 111 5.93 -3.56 -11.29
N GLY A 112 6.95 -3.46 -10.44
CA GLY A 112 6.83 -2.80 -9.14
C GLY A 112 6.47 -1.33 -9.22
N VAL A 113 7.11 -0.63 -10.15
CA VAL A 113 6.80 0.78 -10.43
C VAL A 113 5.37 0.94 -10.96
N LEU A 114 4.94 0.06 -11.88
CA LEU A 114 3.58 0.05 -12.42
C LEU A 114 2.52 -0.34 -11.39
N TRP A 115 2.89 -1.01 -10.30
CA TRP A 115 1.98 -1.34 -9.20
C TRP A 115 1.79 -0.19 -8.21
N VAL A 116 2.86 0.55 -7.87
CA VAL A 116 2.80 1.64 -6.87
C VAL A 116 2.36 2.98 -7.48
N LEU A 117 2.68 3.24 -8.75
CA LEU A 117 2.29 4.48 -9.43
C LEU A 117 0.77 4.74 -9.43
N PRO A 118 -0.10 3.76 -9.76
CA PRO A 118 -1.55 3.96 -9.71
C PRO A 118 -2.05 4.30 -8.30
N VAL A 119 -1.49 3.65 -7.27
CA VAL A 119 -1.81 3.93 -5.85
C VAL A 119 -1.55 5.40 -5.55
N VAL A 120 -0.36 5.88 -5.90
CA VAL A 120 0.07 7.26 -5.66
C VAL A 120 -0.80 8.26 -6.43
N ALA A 121 -1.11 7.96 -7.70
CA ALA A 121 -1.92 8.84 -8.54
C ALA A 121 -3.34 9.00 -7.97
N ILE A 122 -4.00 7.90 -7.63
CA ILE A 122 -5.36 7.89 -7.08
C ILE A 122 -5.37 8.55 -5.70
N ALA A 123 -4.40 8.23 -4.84
CA ALA A 123 -4.25 8.89 -3.56
C ALA A 123 -4.12 10.41 -3.72
N GLY A 124 -3.36 10.86 -4.73
CA GLY A 124 -3.08 12.28 -4.97
C GLY A 124 -4.34 13.05 -5.32
N ILE A 125 -5.17 12.48 -6.19
CA ILE A 125 -6.47 13.06 -6.59
C ILE A 125 -7.36 13.21 -5.36
N LEU A 126 -7.52 12.16 -4.56
CA LEU A 126 -8.43 12.18 -3.41
C LEU A 126 -7.93 13.07 -2.28
N TYR A 127 -6.63 13.02 -1.98
CA TYR A 127 -6.01 13.94 -1.03
C TYR A 127 -6.27 15.40 -1.43
N TRP A 128 -6.09 15.73 -2.72
CA TRP A 128 -6.37 17.09 -3.19
C TRP A 128 -7.85 17.44 -3.08
N LEU A 129 -8.76 16.54 -3.43
CA LEU A 129 -10.20 16.77 -3.34
C LEU A 129 -10.66 17.03 -1.90
N PHE A 130 -10.24 16.20 -0.95
CA PHE A 130 -10.56 16.38 0.46
C PHE A 130 -9.83 17.57 1.07
N GLY A 131 -8.53 17.69 0.78
CA GLY A 131 -7.67 18.73 1.33
C GLY A 131 -8.03 20.15 0.87
N SER A 132 -8.49 20.31 -0.37
CA SER A 132 -8.88 21.61 -0.94
C SER A 132 -10.28 22.08 -0.55
N GLY A 133 -11.05 21.27 0.19
CA GLY A 133 -12.44 21.61 0.51
C GLY A 133 -13.45 21.29 -0.59
N LYS A 134 -13.01 20.72 -1.72
CA LYS A 134 -13.91 20.35 -2.82
C LYS A 134 -14.84 19.20 -2.49
N LEU A 135 -14.40 18.31 -1.62
CA LEU A 135 -15.25 17.28 -1.01
C LEU A 135 -15.48 17.59 0.48
N PRO A 136 -16.72 17.45 0.97
CA PRO A 136 -17.02 17.61 2.39
C PRO A 136 -16.40 16.45 3.19
N VAL A 137 -15.86 16.77 4.37
CA VAL A 137 -15.35 15.77 5.34
C VAL A 137 -16.50 15.34 6.26
N GLY A 138 -17.63 14.96 5.67
CA GLY A 138 -18.79 14.45 6.40
C GLY A 138 -18.72 12.93 6.52
N GLY A 139 -19.26 12.37 7.60
CA GLY A 139 -19.33 10.91 7.82
C GLY A 139 -19.79 10.10 6.59
N PRO A 140 -20.87 10.48 5.89
CA PRO A 140 -21.32 9.78 4.68
C PRO A 140 -20.32 9.84 3.53
N MET A 141 -19.68 10.99 3.32
CA MET A 141 -18.73 11.17 2.22
C MET A 141 -17.43 10.40 2.46
N LEU A 142 -16.98 10.34 3.71
CA LEU A 142 -15.85 9.52 4.13
C LEU A 142 -16.19 8.04 3.99
N ALA A 143 -17.37 7.62 4.46
CA ALA A 143 -17.84 6.26 4.27
C ALA A 143 -17.85 5.88 2.79
N ILE A 144 -18.38 6.73 1.91
CA ILE A 144 -18.36 6.49 0.46
C ILE A 144 -16.92 6.40 -0.06
N ALA A 145 -16.03 7.31 0.31
CA ALA A 145 -14.65 7.29 -0.20
C ALA A 145 -13.83 6.08 0.29
N TYR A 146 -14.03 5.62 1.52
CA TYR A 146 -13.42 4.38 2.04
C TYR A 146 -14.06 3.13 1.46
N LEU A 147 -15.40 3.11 1.31
CA LEU A 147 -16.15 1.94 0.87
C LEU A 147 -16.14 1.76 -0.64
N VAL A 148 -16.15 2.82 -1.46
CA VAL A 148 -16.08 2.72 -2.93
C VAL A 148 -14.73 2.17 -3.39
N GLY A 149 -13.67 2.36 -2.60
CA GLY A 149 -12.38 1.71 -2.83
C GLY A 149 -12.45 0.18 -2.73
N LEU A 150 -13.31 -0.40 -1.88
CA LEU A 150 -13.36 -1.84 -1.64
C LEU A 150 -13.86 -2.66 -2.85
N PRO A 151 -14.99 -2.30 -3.53
CA PRO A 151 -15.40 -2.96 -4.78
C PRO A 151 -14.37 -2.82 -5.89
N LEU A 152 -13.73 -1.64 -6.00
CA LEU A 152 -12.66 -1.42 -6.98
C LEU A 152 -11.44 -2.31 -6.68
N GLY A 153 -11.20 -2.67 -5.42
CA GLY A 153 -10.14 -3.59 -5.03
C GLY A 153 -10.27 -5.00 -5.58
N LEU A 154 -11.50 -5.46 -5.87
CA LEU A 154 -11.74 -6.76 -6.50
C LEU A 154 -11.27 -6.82 -7.96
N VAL A 155 -11.25 -5.67 -8.64
CA VAL A 155 -10.90 -5.56 -10.06
C VAL A 155 -9.49 -4.99 -10.25
N PHE A 156 -9.13 -4.02 -9.41
CA PHE A 156 -7.86 -3.30 -9.47
C PHE A 156 -7.40 -2.91 -8.05
N PRO A 157 -6.71 -3.82 -7.31
CA PRO A 157 -6.24 -3.59 -5.95
C PRO A 157 -5.48 -2.27 -5.73
N PRO A 158 -4.63 -1.78 -6.67
CA PRO A 158 -3.97 -0.49 -6.52
C PRO A 158 -4.95 0.70 -6.37
N ALA A 159 -6.15 0.63 -6.96
CA ALA A 159 -7.16 1.67 -6.77
C ALA A 159 -7.74 1.69 -5.36
N ALA A 160 -8.00 0.54 -4.76
CA ALA A 160 -8.46 0.47 -3.37
C ALA A 160 -7.42 1.05 -2.41
N MET A 161 -6.16 0.66 -2.60
CA MET A 161 -5.03 1.16 -1.83
C MET A 161 -4.89 2.68 -1.95
N GLY A 162 -4.92 3.20 -3.18
CA GLY A 162 -4.83 4.63 -3.44
C GLY A 162 -6.03 5.39 -2.86
N ALA A 163 -7.22 4.81 -2.99
CA ALA A 163 -8.46 5.41 -2.51
C ALA A 163 -8.45 5.62 -1.00
N VAL A 164 -8.13 4.55 -0.26
CA VAL A 164 -8.05 4.60 1.20
C VAL A 164 -6.90 5.50 1.65
N ALA A 165 -5.73 5.41 1.03
CA ALA A 165 -4.57 6.23 1.41
C ALA A 165 -4.81 7.73 1.21
N GLY A 166 -5.33 8.12 0.06
CA GLY A 166 -5.61 9.53 -0.27
C GLY A 166 -6.74 10.12 0.58
N THR A 167 -7.81 9.35 0.78
CA THR A 167 -8.93 9.73 1.66
C THR A 167 -8.46 9.90 3.10
N ALA A 168 -7.71 8.93 3.62
CA ALA A 168 -7.17 8.99 4.97
C ALA A 168 -6.21 10.16 5.16
N ALA A 169 -5.31 10.40 4.20
CA ALA A 169 -4.37 11.52 4.28
C ALA A 169 -5.09 12.87 4.27
N GLY A 170 -6.10 13.03 3.40
CA GLY A 170 -6.90 14.25 3.33
C GLY A 170 -7.76 14.46 4.57
N HIS A 171 -8.38 13.40 5.09
CA HIS A 171 -9.18 13.43 6.30
C HIS A 171 -8.33 13.76 7.54
N ALA A 172 -7.22 13.04 7.74
CA ALA A 172 -6.33 13.24 8.87
C ALA A 172 -5.68 14.63 8.90
N TRP A 173 -5.44 15.23 7.73
CA TRP A 173 -4.96 16.61 7.65
C TRP A 173 -6.02 17.63 8.11
N ARG A 174 -7.29 17.44 7.74
CA ARG A 174 -8.37 18.37 8.12
C ARG A 174 -8.88 18.16 9.54
N GLU A 175 -8.76 16.95 10.06
CA GLU A 175 -9.17 16.58 11.42
C GLU A 175 -8.02 15.88 12.18
N PRO A 176 -7.02 16.63 12.68
CA PRO A 176 -5.87 16.05 13.39
C PRO A 176 -6.26 15.21 14.61
N GLY A 177 -7.36 15.56 15.29
CA GLY A 177 -7.88 14.83 16.44
C GLY A 177 -8.39 13.42 16.12
N ALA A 178 -8.74 13.13 14.86
CA ALA A 178 -9.23 11.82 14.43
C ALA A 178 -8.11 10.90 13.91
N ARG A 179 -6.85 11.37 13.85
CA ARG A 179 -5.74 10.69 13.16
C ARG A 179 -5.50 9.26 13.65
N ALA A 180 -5.57 9.01 14.96
CA ALA A 180 -5.40 7.67 15.51
C ALA A 180 -6.49 6.71 15.03
N LEU A 181 -7.75 7.16 15.05
CA LEU A 181 -8.89 6.38 14.58
C LEU A 181 -8.81 6.12 13.06
N ILE A 182 -8.36 7.10 12.29
CA ILE A 182 -8.13 6.96 10.84
C ILE A 182 -7.06 5.91 10.56
N VAL A 183 -5.94 5.93 11.30
CA VAL A 183 -4.88 4.90 11.15
C VAL A 183 -5.43 3.51 11.44
N VAL A 184 -6.17 3.34 12.54
CA VAL A 184 -6.80 2.05 12.89
C VAL A 184 -7.76 1.61 11.78
N LEU A 185 -8.57 2.51 11.25
CA LEU A 185 -9.48 2.23 10.14
C LEU A 185 -8.73 1.77 8.88
N VAL A 186 -7.65 2.47 8.49
CA VAL A 186 -6.84 2.09 7.33
C VAL A 186 -6.23 0.70 7.51
N ILE A 187 -5.68 0.41 8.71
CA ILE A 187 -5.15 -0.92 9.02
C ILE A 187 -6.25 -1.97 8.86
N PHE A 188 -7.43 -1.75 9.44
CA PHE A 188 -8.54 -2.69 9.36
C PHE A 188 -9.01 -2.92 7.91
N LEU A 189 -9.21 -1.85 7.15
CA LEU A 189 -9.61 -1.93 5.74
C LEU A 189 -8.56 -2.66 4.89
N MET A 190 -7.27 -2.41 5.12
CA MET A 190 -6.21 -3.06 4.36
C MET A 190 -6.01 -4.52 4.75
N LEU A 191 -6.21 -4.89 6.02
CA LEU A 191 -6.19 -6.29 6.44
C LEU A 191 -7.36 -7.06 5.84
N VAL A 192 -8.57 -6.49 5.88
CA VAL A 192 -9.74 -7.07 5.21
C VAL A 192 -9.48 -7.20 3.71
N ALA A 193 -8.94 -6.17 3.05
CA ALA A 193 -8.60 -6.24 1.64
C ALA A 193 -7.54 -7.32 1.34
N ALA A 194 -6.50 -7.42 2.15
CA ALA A 194 -5.42 -8.39 1.97
C ALA A 194 -5.87 -9.85 2.14
N VAL A 195 -6.87 -10.11 3.00
CA VAL A 195 -7.37 -11.45 3.29
C VAL A 195 -8.56 -11.83 2.41
N GLU A 196 -9.55 -10.95 2.29
CA GLU A 196 -10.84 -11.24 1.67
C GLU A 196 -10.83 -11.08 0.15
N LEU A 197 -10.05 -10.14 -0.43
CA LEU A 197 -10.02 -9.96 -1.88
C LEU A 197 -9.47 -11.19 -2.63
N PRO A 198 -8.39 -11.86 -2.16
CA PRO A 198 -7.95 -13.11 -2.78
C PRO A 198 -8.98 -14.24 -2.71
N LEU A 199 -9.70 -14.36 -1.58
CA LEU A 199 -10.76 -15.37 -1.37
C LEU A 199 -11.99 -15.10 -2.25
N ALA A 200 -12.41 -13.84 -2.35
CA ALA A 200 -13.50 -13.40 -3.21
C ALA A 200 -13.16 -13.56 -4.71
N ALA A 201 -11.93 -13.28 -5.11
CA ALA A 201 -11.49 -13.49 -6.50
C ALA A 201 -11.41 -14.99 -6.86
N ALA A 202 -10.97 -15.84 -5.93
CA ALA A 202 -10.93 -17.29 -6.13
C ALA A 202 -12.33 -17.91 -6.31
N THR A 203 -13.32 -17.43 -5.55
CA THR A 203 -14.71 -17.89 -5.65
C THR A 203 -15.38 -17.45 -6.94
N VAL A 204 -15.16 -16.22 -7.40
CA VAL A 204 -15.67 -15.73 -8.70
C VAL A 204 -15.10 -16.55 -9.87
N ASN A 205 -13.80 -16.87 -9.84
CA ASN A 205 -13.16 -17.69 -10.88
C ASN A 205 -13.53 -19.17 -10.83
N GLY A 206 -13.96 -19.69 -9.66
CA GLY A 206 -14.48 -21.05 -9.51
C GLY A 206 -15.90 -21.23 -10.07
N PHE A 207 -16.69 -20.16 -10.14
CA PHE A 207 -18.04 -20.16 -10.72
C PHE A 207 -18.06 -20.09 -12.25
N LEU A 208 -16.93 -19.78 -12.89
CA LEU A 208 -16.78 -19.66 -14.35
C LEU A 208 -16.10 -20.89 -14.99
N LYS A 209 -16.01 -22.00 -14.25
CA LYS A 209 -15.65 -23.33 -14.77
C LYS A 209 -16.85 -24.25 -14.73
#